data_AF-A0A2L0QW35-F1
#
_entry.id   AF-A0A2L0QW35-F1
#
_cell.length_a   1.000
_cell.length_b   1.000
_cell.length_c   1.000
_cell.angle_alpha   90.00
_cell.angle_beta   90.00
_cell.angle_gamma   90.00
#
_symmetry.space_group_name_H-M   'P 1'
#
loop_
_entity.id
_entity.type
_entity.pdbx_description
1 polymer ?
#
loop_
_entity_poly.entity_id
_entity_poly.type
_entity_poly.pdbx_seq_one_letter_code
_entity_poly.pdbx_strand_id
1 'polypeptide(L)'
;MGIHVPSDWIIESDFMDWYRKGDPLRAIAKATERDLEEVCLLIMAESSPSDELERSRAVRRRASATNEVLLANEEMVERLHASEIGRDDIPKVLKALGISIDIPTAAELLHIPGIPGGQTVEDIPTRRIGDKLSLLYVTGVHHEIEPDYQLALGKMSLTAVSELRGILNERLPYRRMAEILAVIEATALAIRARTITTISHEDYESGMQAVSRRLGSITNDPADPWPVPGRTLRARYGHGSWESLLNSVGMRMLSSDHRFTELDYLDVLDRSTEECMQFGNPMDIEFYDQWIIAAAAVREEHPSAVELIRRYGSWEAAVETILPSDPPEDMQPDEPSYIDCDSGWGTLEELNEWEAREFEEWRVVENLVAEAIEALPSGSFLHIQYSHTAAPYARATPGSNGVRCEIVSDLGIPSHEWRMSTHWLSSNGWSAPSPENTNWLKEGVPRTEAAAQILLAIQRGRHPVEATELRWNVGTRPS
;
A
#
# COMPACT_ATOMS: atom_id res chain seq x y z
N MET A 1 -20.28 20.71 10.20
CA MET A 1 -20.30 22.18 10.01
C MET A 1 -20.53 22.41 8.53
N GLY A 2 -21.63 23.07 8.15
CA GLY A 2 -21.94 23.32 6.73
C GLY A 2 -21.08 24.47 6.21
N ILE A 3 -20.30 24.20 5.17
CA ILE A 3 -19.56 25.24 4.44
C ILE A 3 -20.58 25.98 3.58
N HIS A 4 -20.71 27.29 3.80
CA HIS A 4 -21.63 28.14 3.04
C HIS A 4 -20.89 28.67 1.81
N VAL A 5 -21.22 28.14 0.63
CA VAL A 5 -20.69 28.65 -0.65
C VAL A 5 -21.53 29.86 -1.10
N PRO A 6 -20.92 31.00 -1.51
CA PRO A 6 -21.64 32.18 -1.97
C PRO A 6 -22.34 31.98 -3.32
N SER A 7 -23.55 32.52 -3.44
CA SER A 7 -24.52 32.26 -4.52
C SER A 7 -24.25 32.95 -5.87
N ASP A 8 -23.07 33.55 -6.07
CA ASP A 8 -22.74 34.31 -7.28
C ASP A 8 -21.94 33.48 -8.33
N TRP A 9 -21.92 32.15 -8.19
CA TRP A 9 -21.04 31.22 -8.92
C TRP A 9 -21.68 30.51 -10.11
N ILE A 10 -22.60 31.17 -10.82
CA ILE A 10 -23.15 30.62 -12.08
C ILE A 10 -22.13 30.84 -13.22
N ILE A 11 -20.99 30.14 -13.14
CA ILE A 11 -20.11 29.71 -14.25
C ILE A 11 -19.80 28.22 -13.98
N GLU A 12 -20.84 27.43 -13.72
CA GLU A 12 -20.73 26.10 -13.08
C GLU A 12 -20.71 24.92 -14.07
N SER A 13 -20.69 25.11 -15.40
CA SER A 13 -20.77 23.96 -16.34
C SER A 13 -19.45 23.49 -16.97
N ASP A 14 -18.40 24.32 -17.04
CA ASP A 14 -17.28 24.01 -17.95
C ASP A 14 -16.12 23.25 -17.29
N PHE A 15 -15.83 23.49 -16.00
CA PHE A 15 -14.68 22.85 -15.35
C PHE A 15 -14.95 21.38 -14.95
N MET A 16 -16.16 21.05 -14.49
CA MET A 16 -16.55 19.66 -14.21
C MET A 16 -16.57 18.81 -15.48
N ASP A 17 -16.86 19.42 -16.63
CA ASP A 17 -16.76 18.77 -17.93
C ASP A 17 -15.30 18.45 -18.31
N TRP A 18 -14.36 19.37 -18.06
CA TRP A 18 -12.92 19.09 -18.21
C TRP A 18 -12.44 18.00 -17.26
N TYR A 19 -12.91 18.05 -16.01
CA TYR A 19 -12.61 17.04 -15.01
C TYR A 19 -13.07 15.63 -15.43
N ARG A 20 -14.32 15.48 -15.87
CA ARG A 20 -14.89 14.21 -16.41
C ARG A 20 -14.16 13.75 -17.67
N LYS A 21 -13.73 14.67 -18.53
CA LYS A 21 -12.91 14.37 -19.72
C LYS A 21 -11.48 13.95 -19.37
N GLY A 22 -11.11 13.94 -18.09
CA GLY A 22 -9.79 13.54 -17.63
C GLY A 22 -8.70 14.52 -18.02
N ASP A 23 -9.02 15.82 -18.11
CA ASP A 23 -7.98 16.85 -18.24
C ASP A 23 -7.13 16.87 -16.95
N PRO A 24 -5.80 17.05 -17.06
CA PRO A 24 -4.92 17.22 -15.89
C PRO A 24 -5.40 18.36 -15.01
N LEU A 25 -5.31 18.21 -13.68
CA LEU A 25 -5.78 19.22 -12.74
C LEU A 25 -5.07 20.57 -12.95
N ARG A 26 -3.78 20.53 -13.28
CA ARG A 26 -3.00 21.72 -13.65
C ARG A 26 -3.53 22.44 -14.88
N ALA A 27 -3.96 21.69 -15.90
CA ALA A 27 -4.55 22.26 -17.10
C ALA A 27 -5.91 22.91 -16.80
N ILE A 28 -6.72 22.29 -15.93
CA ILE A 28 -7.99 22.83 -15.45
C ILE A 28 -7.75 24.13 -14.67
N ALA A 29 -6.85 24.12 -13.67
CA ALA A 29 -6.49 25.27 -12.86
C ALA A 29 -6.05 26.47 -13.69
N LYS A 30 -5.16 26.23 -14.68
CA LYS A 30 -4.71 27.25 -15.62
C LYS A 30 -5.83 27.80 -16.50
N ALA A 31 -6.76 26.95 -16.93
CA ALA A 31 -7.89 27.38 -17.77
C ALA A 31 -8.97 28.14 -16.97
N THR A 32 -9.09 27.86 -15.67
CA THR A 32 -10.01 28.57 -14.76
C THR A 32 -9.40 29.78 -14.07
N GLU A 33 -8.10 30.04 -14.23
CA GLU A 33 -7.34 31.07 -13.50
C GLU A 33 -7.47 30.94 -11.97
N ARG A 34 -7.40 29.70 -11.47
CA ARG A 34 -7.54 29.36 -10.04
C ARG A 34 -6.35 28.56 -9.56
N ASP A 35 -6.17 28.51 -8.24
CA ASP A 35 -5.18 27.63 -7.62
C ASP A 35 -5.63 26.16 -7.67
N LEU A 36 -4.65 25.24 -7.60
CA LEU A 36 -4.90 23.80 -7.69
C LEU A 36 -5.72 23.28 -6.50
N GLU A 37 -5.47 23.78 -5.29
CA GLU A 37 -6.23 23.41 -4.10
C GLU A 37 -7.69 23.89 -4.21
N GLU A 38 -7.90 25.11 -4.71
CA GLU A 38 -9.23 25.66 -4.97
C GLU A 38 -9.99 24.77 -5.96
N VAL A 39 -9.35 24.35 -7.06
CA VAL A 39 -9.96 23.45 -8.04
C VAL A 39 -10.34 22.11 -7.40
N CYS A 40 -9.46 21.51 -6.60
CA CYS A 40 -9.72 20.26 -5.89
C CYS A 40 -10.93 20.38 -4.94
N LEU A 41 -11.00 21.44 -4.13
CA LEU A 41 -12.11 21.67 -3.20
C LEU A 41 -13.46 21.81 -3.92
N LEU A 42 -13.47 22.42 -5.10
CA LEU A 42 -14.68 22.61 -5.90
C LEU A 42 -15.13 21.33 -6.57
N ILE A 43 -14.19 20.59 -7.14
CA ILE A 43 -14.48 19.26 -7.65
C ILE A 43 -15.03 18.41 -6.51
N MET A 44 -14.43 18.41 -5.32
CA MET A 44 -14.94 17.65 -4.18
C MET A 44 -16.37 18.02 -3.77
N ALA A 45 -16.72 19.30 -3.84
CA ALA A 45 -18.06 19.79 -3.49
C ALA A 45 -19.13 19.39 -4.52
N GLU A 46 -18.77 19.32 -5.81
CA GLU A 46 -19.72 19.12 -6.91
C GLU A 46 -19.69 17.71 -7.53
N SER A 47 -18.62 16.94 -7.32
CA SER A 47 -18.44 15.63 -7.92
C SER A 47 -19.25 14.53 -7.23
N SER A 48 -19.85 13.68 -8.05
CA SER A 48 -20.42 12.41 -7.63
C SER A 48 -19.43 11.25 -7.85
N PRO A 49 -19.62 10.10 -7.18
CA PRO A 49 -18.85 8.88 -7.46
C PRO A 49 -18.91 8.40 -8.93
N SER A 50 -19.94 8.81 -9.68
CA SER A 50 -20.02 8.55 -11.12
C SER A 50 -19.05 9.42 -11.93
N ASP A 51 -18.84 10.67 -11.51
CA ASP A 51 -17.94 11.62 -12.19
C ASP A 51 -16.47 11.22 -12.03
N GLU A 52 -16.10 10.71 -10.84
CA GLU A 52 -14.77 10.12 -10.57
C GLU A 52 -14.47 8.93 -11.46
N LEU A 53 -15.47 8.05 -11.61
CA LEU A 53 -15.34 6.91 -12.50
C LEU A 53 -15.22 7.34 -13.97
N GLU A 54 -15.98 8.35 -14.39
CA GLU A 54 -15.86 8.92 -15.74
C GLU A 54 -14.49 9.53 -15.98
N ARG A 55 -13.97 10.33 -15.04
CA ARG A 55 -12.61 10.87 -15.07
C ARG A 55 -11.59 9.77 -15.21
N SER A 56 -11.61 8.76 -14.35
CA SER A 56 -10.61 7.70 -14.36
C SER A 56 -10.58 6.94 -15.69
N ARG A 57 -11.76 6.66 -16.28
CA ARG A 57 -11.87 6.08 -17.63
C ARG A 57 -11.31 7.00 -18.71
N ALA A 58 -11.54 8.30 -18.59
CA ALA A 58 -11.06 9.28 -19.56
C ALA A 58 -9.53 9.46 -19.47
N VAL A 59 -8.98 9.61 -18.27
CA VAL A 59 -7.53 9.69 -18.01
C VAL A 59 -6.83 8.45 -18.58
N ARG A 60 -7.28 7.24 -18.26
CA ARG A 60 -6.67 6.00 -18.77
C ARG A 60 -6.63 5.94 -20.29
N ARG A 61 -7.76 6.25 -20.95
CA ARG A 61 -7.84 6.25 -22.42
C ARG A 61 -6.91 7.28 -23.04
N ARG A 62 -6.89 8.49 -22.50
CA ARG A 62 -6.07 9.60 -23.02
C ARG A 62 -4.60 9.37 -22.76
N ALA A 63 -4.22 9.00 -21.54
CA ALA A 63 -2.85 8.73 -21.14
C ALA A 63 -2.25 7.58 -21.95
N SER A 64 -2.93 6.44 -22.05
CA SER A 64 -2.46 5.30 -22.84
C SER A 64 -2.30 5.65 -24.33
N ALA A 65 -3.29 6.32 -24.94
CA ALA A 65 -3.21 6.71 -26.35
C ALA A 65 -2.10 7.74 -26.61
N THR A 66 -1.92 8.70 -25.71
CA THR A 66 -0.87 9.72 -25.80
C THR A 66 0.51 9.10 -25.63
N ASN A 67 0.66 8.17 -24.69
CA ASN A 67 1.90 7.46 -24.43
C ASN A 67 2.32 6.59 -25.62
N GLU A 68 1.38 5.90 -26.27
CA GLU A 68 1.67 5.17 -27.52
C GLU A 68 2.23 6.09 -28.61
N VAL A 69 1.72 7.32 -28.73
CA VAL A 69 2.23 8.31 -29.67
C VAL A 69 3.63 8.80 -29.26
N LEU A 70 3.88 9.04 -27.97
CA LEU A 70 5.18 9.44 -27.47
C LEU A 70 6.24 8.36 -27.70
N LEU A 71 5.94 7.10 -27.37
CA LEU A 71 6.83 5.95 -27.60
C LEU A 71 7.13 5.76 -29.10
N ALA A 72 6.12 5.90 -29.96
CA ALA A 72 6.33 5.84 -31.41
C ALA A 72 7.23 6.95 -31.96
N ASN A 73 7.46 8.02 -31.19
CA ASN A 73 8.27 9.17 -31.56
C ASN A 73 9.41 9.43 -30.54
N GLU A 74 9.83 8.42 -29.79
CA GLU A 74 10.80 8.53 -28.68
C GLU A 74 12.10 9.24 -29.10
N GLU A 75 12.73 8.81 -30.20
CA GLU A 75 13.95 9.45 -30.73
C GLU A 75 13.75 10.95 -31.02
N MET A 76 12.56 11.34 -31.49
CA MET A 76 12.24 12.74 -31.76
C MET A 76 12.07 13.52 -30.45
N VAL A 77 11.40 12.94 -29.46
CA VAL A 77 11.25 13.52 -28.12
C VAL A 77 12.62 13.76 -27.49
N GLU A 78 13.50 12.76 -27.51
CA GLU A 78 14.87 12.87 -26.99
C GLU A 78 15.66 13.97 -27.69
N ARG A 79 15.57 14.06 -29.03
CA ARG A 79 16.22 15.12 -29.80
C ARG A 79 15.71 16.52 -29.47
N LEU A 80 14.40 16.67 -29.27
CA LEU A 80 13.81 17.97 -28.89
C LEU A 80 14.27 18.37 -27.48
N HIS A 81 14.32 17.41 -26.55
CA HIS A 81 14.85 17.62 -25.22
C HIS A 81 16.35 17.98 -25.24
N ALA A 82 17.16 17.27 -26.05
CA ALA A 82 18.59 17.57 -26.25
C ALA A 82 18.82 18.93 -26.94
N SER A 83 17.80 19.50 -27.58
CA SER A 83 17.82 20.85 -28.17
C SER A 83 17.33 21.93 -27.20
N GLU A 84 17.24 21.62 -25.89
CA GLU A 84 16.81 22.53 -24.82
C GLU A 84 15.36 23.03 -24.95
N ILE A 85 14.51 22.30 -25.68
CA ILE A 85 13.07 22.60 -25.72
C ILE A 85 12.44 22.09 -24.43
N GLY A 86 11.76 22.98 -23.72
CA GLY A 86 11.08 22.64 -22.45
C GLY A 86 10.04 21.53 -22.62
N ARG A 87 9.87 20.71 -21.58
CA ARG A 87 8.94 19.56 -21.57
C ARG A 87 7.49 19.94 -21.90
N ASP A 88 7.04 21.13 -21.49
CA ASP A 88 5.73 21.69 -21.84
C ASP A 88 5.57 22.09 -23.32
N ASP A 89 6.69 22.34 -24.01
CA ASP A 89 6.71 22.82 -25.39
C ASP A 89 6.94 21.68 -26.39
N ILE A 90 7.56 20.57 -25.98
CA ILE A 90 7.77 19.37 -26.81
C ILE A 90 6.45 18.91 -27.46
N PRO A 91 5.33 18.70 -26.72
CA PRO A 91 4.07 18.28 -27.34
C PRO A 91 3.51 19.28 -28.36
N LYS A 92 3.73 20.59 -28.15
CA LYS A 92 3.30 21.64 -29.08
C LYS A 92 4.10 21.57 -30.38
N VAL A 93 5.41 21.31 -30.28
CA VAL A 93 6.29 21.11 -31.44
C VAL A 93 5.90 19.84 -32.20
N LEU A 94 5.70 18.71 -31.51
CA LEU A 94 5.22 17.47 -32.16
C LEU A 94 3.91 17.71 -32.91
N LYS A 95 2.95 18.43 -32.31
CA LYS A 95 1.71 18.80 -32.97
C LYS A 95 1.92 19.70 -34.17
N ALA A 96 2.82 20.68 -34.10
CA ALA A 96 3.18 21.56 -35.22
C ALA A 96 3.85 20.79 -36.38
N LEU A 97 4.53 19.68 -36.08
CA LEU A 97 5.10 18.75 -37.06
C LEU A 97 4.06 17.81 -37.68
N GLY A 98 2.80 17.91 -37.29
CA GLY A 98 1.68 17.11 -37.84
C GLY A 98 1.39 15.83 -37.06
N ILE A 99 2.02 15.61 -35.90
CA ILE A 99 1.73 14.46 -35.04
C ILE A 99 0.47 14.75 -34.23
N SER A 100 -0.54 13.88 -34.34
CA SER A 100 -1.78 14.02 -33.58
C SER A 100 -1.56 13.57 -32.13
N ILE A 101 -1.32 14.53 -31.23
CA ILE A 101 -1.07 14.29 -29.81
C ILE A 101 -1.94 15.19 -28.91
N ASP A 102 -2.36 14.64 -27.77
CA ASP A 102 -3.03 15.37 -26.70
C ASP A 102 -2.01 16.20 -25.92
N ILE A 103 -1.98 17.52 -26.14
CA ILE A 103 -0.94 18.39 -25.59
C ILE A 103 -0.95 18.39 -24.05
N PRO A 104 -2.09 18.67 -23.36
CA PRO A 104 -2.14 18.64 -21.90
C PRO A 104 -1.61 17.33 -21.31
N THR A 105 -2.12 16.18 -21.78
CA THR A 105 -1.70 14.88 -21.25
C THR A 105 -0.24 14.56 -21.56
N ALA A 106 0.25 14.91 -22.76
CA ALA A 106 1.65 14.67 -23.13
C ALA A 106 2.62 15.53 -22.32
N ALA A 107 2.22 16.75 -21.96
CA ALA A 107 3.05 17.61 -21.12
C ALA A 107 3.24 16.99 -19.73
N GLU A 108 2.17 16.49 -19.10
CA GLU A 108 2.27 15.80 -17.81
C GLU A 108 3.12 14.52 -17.90
N LEU A 109 2.95 13.70 -18.95
CA LEU A 109 3.73 12.47 -19.14
C LEU A 109 5.24 12.74 -19.29
N LEU A 110 5.62 13.87 -19.90
CA LEU A 110 7.03 14.25 -20.08
C LEU A 110 7.64 14.91 -18.84
N HIS A 111 6.84 15.33 -17.86
CA HIS A 111 7.38 15.82 -16.58
C HIS A 111 7.96 14.70 -15.72
N ILE A 112 7.49 13.46 -15.90
CA ILE A 112 8.12 12.30 -15.29
C ILE A 112 9.39 11.94 -16.08
N PRO A 113 10.49 11.57 -15.40
CA PRO A 113 11.70 11.12 -16.08
C PRO A 113 11.42 9.91 -17.01
N GLY A 114 11.67 10.11 -18.31
CA GLY A 114 11.47 9.07 -19.34
C GLY A 114 10.04 9.03 -19.89
N ILE A 115 9.83 8.23 -20.94
CA ILE A 115 8.47 7.95 -21.45
C ILE A 115 7.95 6.69 -20.73
N PRO A 116 6.81 6.76 -20.02
CA PRO A 116 6.27 5.60 -19.31
C PRO A 116 6.16 4.36 -20.21
N GLY A 117 6.68 3.22 -19.76
CA GLY A 117 6.67 1.98 -20.53
C GLY A 117 7.70 1.85 -21.66
N GLY A 118 8.66 2.78 -21.77
CA GLY A 118 9.83 2.65 -22.66
C GLY A 118 10.89 1.67 -22.16
N GLN A 119 10.85 1.31 -20.87
CA GLN A 119 11.67 0.23 -20.30
C GLN A 119 11.08 -1.14 -20.69
N THR A 120 11.94 -2.16 -20.83
CA THR A 120 11.51 -3.54 -21.13
C THR A 120 10.57 -4.03 -20.03
N VAL A 121 9.27 -4.09 -20.35
CA VAL A 121 8.18 -4.50 -19.46
C VAL A 121 8.45 -5.88 -18.88
N GLU A 122 8.28 -6.05 -17.56
CA GLU A 122 8.13 -7.37 -16.95
C GLU A 122 6.97 -8.12 -17.64
N ASP A 123 7.19 -9.37 -18.03
CA ASP A 123 6.18 -10.18 -18.73
C ASP A 123 4.83 -10.10 -18.00
N ILE A 124 3.79 -9.62 -18.70
CA ILE A 124 2.43 -9.58 -18.16
C ILE A 124 2.10 -10.97 -17.63
N PRO A 125 1.78 -11.12 -16.32
CA PRO A 125 1.60 -12.45 -15.75
C PRO A 125 0.46 -13.17 -16.47
N THR A 126 0.72 -14.42 -16.84
CA THR A 126 -0.16 -15.20 -17.71
C THR A 126 -1.54 -15.40 -17.09
N ARG A 127 -2.58 -15.12 -17.87
CA ARG A 127 -3.97 -15.33 -17.48
C ARG A 127 -4.26 -16.79 -17.20
N ARG A 128 -4.87 -17.09 -16.07
CA ARG A 128 -5.34 -18.44 -15.70
C ARG A 128 -6.86 -18.52 -15.76
N ILE A 129 -7.43 -19.67 -16.11
CA ILE A 129 -8.88 -19.87 -16.02
C ILE A 129 -9.30 -19.89 -14.54
N GLY A 130 -8.41 -20.37 -13.65
CA GLY A 130 -8.57 -20.31 -12.20
C GLY A 130 -8.92 -18.93 -11.64
N ASP A 131 -8.36 -17.85 -12.21
CA ASP A 131 -8.62 -16.46 -11.84
C ASP A 131 -10.11 -16.11 -12.04
N LYS A 132 -10.64 -16.45 -13.21
CA LYS A 132 -12.05 -16.22 -13.56
C LYS A 132 -13.00 -17.08 -12.70
N LEU A 133 -12.61 -18.32 -12.41
CA LEU A 133 -13.37 -19.21 -11.54
C LEU A 133 -13.42 -18.69 -10.09
N SER A 134 -12.32 -18.14 -9.59
CA SER A 134 -12.26 -17.46 -8.29
C SER A 134 -13.24 -16.30 -8.23
N LEU A 135 -13.21 -15.42 -9.24
CA LEU A 135 -14.11 -14.27 -9.32
C LEU A 135 -15.58 -14.69 -9.27
N LEU A 136 -15.97 -15.68 -10.09
CA LEU A 136 -17.34 -16.19 -10.14
C LEU A 136 -17.78 -16.86 -8.83
N TYR A 137 -16.87 -17.58 -8.17
CA TYR A 137 -17.21 -18.25 -6.92
C TYR A 137 -17.42 -17.26 -5.77
N VAL A 138 -16.47 -16.34 -5.54
CA VAL A 138 -16.58 -15.32 -4.48
C VAL A 138 -17.78 -14.41 -4.74
N THR A 139 -18.01 -14.00 -5.99
CA THR A 139 -19.21 -13.23 -6.37
C THR A 139 -20.48 -14.01 -6.04
N GLY A 140 -20.53 -15.30 -6.34
CA GLY A 140 -21.67 -16.16 -6.00
C GLY A 140 -21.91 -16.26 -4.51
N VAL A 141 -20.85 -16.43 -3.72
CA VAL A 141 -20.95 -16.49 -2.25
C VAL A 141 -21.42 -15.15 -1.68
N HIS A 142 -20.90 -14.03 -2.17
CA HIS A 142 -21.30 -12.68 -1.74
C HIS A 142 -22.79 -12.40 -2.03
N HIS A 143 -23.28 -12.81 -3.21
CA HIS A 143 -24.69 -12.65 -3.61
C HIS A 143 -25.59 -13.82 -3.17
N GLU A 144 -25.11 -14.68 -2.26
CA GLU A 144 -25.86 -15.81 -1.70
C GLU A 144 -26.47 -16.76 -2.74
N ILE A 145 -25.77 -16.97 -3.87
CA ILE A 145 -26.23 -17.86 -4.94
C ILE A 145 -26.20 -19.32 -4.48
N GLU A 146 -27.35 -19.97 -4.57
CA GLU A 146 -27.48 -21.40 -4.28
C GLU A 146 -26.78 -22.26 -5.35
N PRO A 147 -26.12 -23.36 -4.95
CA PRO A 147 -25.46 -24.27 -5.89
C PRO A 147 -26.48 -25.02 -6.76
N ASP A 148 -26.38 -24.88 -8.09
CA ASP A 148 -27.13 -25.69 -9.05
C ASP A 148 -26.24 -26.81 -9.63
N TYR A 149 -26.32 -28.00 -9.01
CA TYR A 149 -25.54 -29.16 -9.43
C TYR A 149 -25.92 -29.68 -10.82
N GLN A 150 -27.18 -29.54 -11.25
CA GLN A 150 -27.63 -30.01 -12.56
C GLN A 150 -27.07 -29.12 -13.67
N LEU A 151 -27.08 -27.81 -13.44
CA LEU A 151 -26.48 -26.83 -14.34
C LEU A 151 -24.96 -27.08 -14.49
N ALA A 152 -24.27 -27.31 -13.38
CA ALA A 152 -22.83 -27.59 -13.38
C ALA A 152 -22.50 -28.84 -14.20
N LEU A 153 -23.23 -29.93 -13.99
CA LEU A 153 -23.05 -31.18 -14.74
C LEU A 153 -23.29 -31.01 -16.24
N GLY A 154 -24.23 -30.15 -16.63
CA GLY A 154 -24.62 -29.96 -18.02
C GLY A 154 -23.77 -28.96 -18.81
N LYS A 155 -23.17 -27.96 -18.15
CA LYS A 155 -22.51 -26.83 -18.84
C LYS A 155 -21.02 -26.68 -18.55
N MET A 156 -20.51 -27.24 -17.46
CA MET A 156 -19.15 -26.95 -17.05
C MET A 156 -18.12 -27.60 -17.98
N SER A 157 -17.13 -26.81 -18.39
CA SER A 157 -16.04 -27.29 -19.23
C SER A 157 -15.16 -28.28 -18.48
N LEU A 158 -14.83 -29.41 -19.12
CA LEU A 158 -13.86 -30.39 -18.58
C LEU A 158 -12.49 -29.74 -18.31
N THR A 159 -12.09 -28.76 -19.11
CA THR A 159 -10.86 -27.99 -18.90
C THR A 159 -10.93 -27.18 -17.60
N ALA A 160 -12.05 -26.50 -17.36
CA ALA A 160 -12.25 -25.70 -16.13
C ALA A 160 -12.27 -26.59 -14.87
N VAL A 161 -12.90 -27.78 -14.96
CA VAL A 161 -12.90 -28.76 -13.87
C VAL A 161 -11.48 -29.29 -13.61
N SER A 162 -10.74 -29.63 -14.66
CA SER A 162 -9.38 -30.13 -14.54
C SER A 162 -8.42 -29.09 -13.96
N GLU A 163 -8.54 -27.83 -14.38
CA GLU A 163 -7.69 -26.74 -13.89
C GLU A 163 -8.00 -26.41 -12.44
N LEU A 164 -9.29 -26.26 -12.08
CA LEU A 164 -9.68 -26.03 -10.70
C LEU A 164 -9.23 -27.18 -9.78
N ARG A 165 -9.30 -28.42 -10.26
CA ARG A 165 -8.77 -29.58 -9.53
C ARG A 165 -7.25 -29.56 -9.41
N GLY A 166 -6.52 -29.01 -10.38
CA GLY A 166 -5.07 -28.85 -10.31
C GLY A 166 -4.64 -27.77 -9.32
N ILE A 167 -5.43 -26.69 -9.20
CA ILE A 167 -5.20 -25.59 -8.25
C ILE A 167 -5.55 -26.03 -6.83
N LEU A 168 -6.69 -26.71 -6.66
CA LEU A 168 -7.19 -27.10 -5.36
C LEU A 168 -6.51 -28.38 -4.85
N ASN A 169 -6.30 -28.44 -3.53
CA ASN A 169 -5.67 -29.55 -2.85
C ASN A 169 -6.47 -30.84 -3.04
N GLU A 170 -5.78 -31.95 -3.33
CA GLU A 170 -6.37 -33.28 -3.47
C GLU A 170 -7.16 -33.72 -2.21
N ARG A 171 -6.87 -33.11 -1.06
CA ARG A 171 -7.58 -33.33 0.21
C ARG A 171 -8.99 -32.74 0.25
N LEU A 172 -9.38 -31.89 -0.70
CA LEU A 172 -10.72 -31.32 -0.74
C LEU A 172 -11.76 -32.41 -1.08
N PRO A 173 -12.82 -32.61 -0.28
CA PRO A 173 -13.84 -33.60 -0.57
C PRO A 173 -14.53 -33.33 -1.92
N TYR A 174 -14.78 -34.38 -2.71
CA TYR A 174 -15.49 -34.26 -4.01
C TYR A 174 -16.83 -33.53 -3.91
N ARG A 175 -17.52 -33.66 -2.77
CA ARG A 175 -18.77 -32.93 -2.52
C ARG A 175 -18.57 -31.42 -2.47
N ARG A 176 -17.47 -30.95 -1.87
CA ARG A 176 -17.11 -29.52 -1.79
C ARG A 176 -16.65 -29.00 -3.14
N MET A 177 -15.87 -29.79 -3.88
CA MET A 177 -15.53 -29.46 -5.26
C MET A 177 -16.80 -29.28 -6.10
N ALA A 178 -17.75 -30.21 -6.03
CA ALA A 178 -19.02 -30.11 -6.75
C ALA A 178 -19.85 -28.88 -6.35
N GLU A 179 -19.85 -28.51 -5.07
CA GLU A 179 -20.51 -27.29 -4.57
C GLU A 179 -19.87 -26.02 -5.15
N ILE A 180 -18.55 -25.92 -5.15
CA ILE A 180 -17.81 -24.79 -5.74
C ILE A 180 -18.15 -24.66 -7.24
N LEU A 181 -18.04 -25.76 -7.98
CA LEU A 181 -18.36 -25.82 -9.41
C LEU A 181 -19.82 -25.40 -9.67
N ALA A 182 -20.75 -25.85 -8.82
CA ALA A 182 -22.16 -25.52 -8.93
C ALA A 182 -22.45 -24.04 -8.67
N VAL A 183 -21.83 -23.44 -7.65
CA VAL A 183 -21.93 -21.99 -7.41
C VAL A 183 -21.37 -21.21 -8.58
N ILE A 184 -20.20 -21.57 -9.10
CA ILE A 184 -19.56 -20.87 -10.23
C ILE A 184 -20.50 -20.80 -11.45
N GLU A 185 -21.07 -21.94 -11.87
CA GLU A 185 -21.94 -21.99 -13.05
C GLU A 185 -23.27 -21.29 -12.81
N ALA A 186 -23.84 -21.41 -11.60
CA ALA A 186 -25.04 -20.68 -11.20
C ALA A 186 -24.80 -19.16 -11.24
N THR A 187 -23.68 -18.68 -10.72
CA THR A 187 -23.28 -17.26 -10.78
C THR A 187 -23.09 -16.81 -12.23
N ALA A 188 -22.39 -17.59 -13.06
CA ALA A 188 -22.21 -17.28 -14.47
C ALA A 188 -23.55 -17.20 -15.23
N LEU A 189 -24.54 -18.02 -14.84
CA LEU A 189 -25.90 -17.91 -15.36
C LEU A 189 -26.61 -16.64 -14.85
N ALA A 190 -26.51 -16.33 -13.55
CA ALA A 190 -27.11 -15.14 -12.95
C ALA A 190 -26.56 -13.84 -13.56
N ILE A 191 -25.26 -13.78 -13.86
CA ILE A 191 -24.63 -12.66 -14.57
C ILE A 191 -25.17 -12.55 -16.00
N ARG A 192 -25.26 -13.67 -16.74
CA ARG A 192 -25.83 -13.69 -18.11
C ARG A 192 -27.31 -13.27 -18.13
N ALA A 193 -28.06 -13.64 -17.10
CA ALA A 193 -29.46 -13.25 -16.90
C ALA A 193 -29.62 -11.80 -16.41
N ARG A 194 -28.51 -11.11 -16.11
CA ARG A 194 -28.46 -9.75 -15.52
C ARG A 194 -29.11 -9.64 -14.15
N THR A 195 -29.19 -10.74 -13.41
CA THR A 195 -29.64 -10.75 -12.02
C THR A 195 -28.54 -10.24 -11.08
N ILE A 196 -27.29 -10.61 -11.38
CA ILE A 196 -26.09 -10.03 -10.77
C ILE A 196 -25.43 -9.13 -11.80
N THR A 197 -25.18 -7.88 -11.44
CA THR A 197 -24.60 -6.89 -12.36
C THR A 197 -23.23 -6.37 -11.93
N THR A 198 -22.86 -6.46 -10.65
CA THR A 198 -21.63 -5.87 -10.10
C THR A 198 -21.16 -6.59 -8.83
N ILE A 199 -19.89 -6.36 -8.47
CA ILE A 199 -19.29 -6.57 -7.16
C ILE A 199 -18.16 -5.54 -6.99
N SER A 200 -18.11 -4.84 -5.86
CA SER A 200 -17.04 -3.87 -5.59
C SER A 200 -15.71 -4.59 -5.29
N HIS A 201 -14.59 -3.88 -5.35
CA HIS A 201 -13.30 -4.48 -5.01
C HIS A 201 -13.23 -4.83 -3.53
N GLU A 202 -13.74 -3.95 -2.66
CA GLU A 202 -13.82 -4.18 -1.22
C GLU A 202 -14.72 -5.37 -0.85
N ASP A 203 -15.90 -5.47 -1.48
CA ASP A 203 -16.83 -6.59 -1.26
C ASP A 203 -16.22 -7.93 -1.71
N TYR A 204 -15.49 -7.90 -2.83
CA TYR A 204 -14.76 -9.06 -3.31
C TYR A 204 -13.67 -9.48 -2.32
N GLU A 205 -12.84 -8.55 -1.86
CA GLU A 205 -11.77 -8.83 -0.88
C GLU A 205 -12.33 -9.38 0.44
N SER A 206 -13.37 -8.74 0.97
CA SER A 206 -14.07 -9.21 2.17
C SER A 206 -14.66 -10.61 1.98
N GLY A 207 -15.32 -10.86 0.85
CA GLY A 207 -15.87 -12.16 0.48
C GLY A 207 -14.79 -13.22 0.31
N MET A 208 -13.67 -12.89 -0.33
CA MET A 208 -12.52 -13.76 -0.49
C MET A 208 -11.94 -14.15 0.87
N GLN A 209 -11.71 -13.19 1.77
CA GLN A 209 -11.20 -13.47 3.12
C GLN A 209 -12.15 -14.35 3.93
N ALA A 210 -13.47 -14.16 3.81
CA ALA A 210 -14.47 -15.00 4.45
C ALA A 210 -14.45 -16.44 3.90
N VAL A 211 -14.33 -16.58 2.58
CA VAL A 211 -14.22 -17.86 1.90
C VAL A 211 -12.93 -18.59 2.28
N SER A 212 -11.79 -17.90 2.29
CA SER A 212 -10.49 -18.43 2.68
C SER A 212 -10.50 -18.93 4.12
N ARG A 213 -11.10 -18.17 5.06
CA ARG A 213 -11.30 -18.62 6.45
C ARG A 213 -12.18 -19.85 6.56
N ARG A 214 -13.23 -19.96 5.73
CA ARG A 214 -14.16 -21.10 5.74
C ARG A 214 -13.55 -22.37 5.14
N LEU A 215 -12.78 -22.23 4.06
CA LEU A 215 -12.21 -23.35 3.33
C LEU A 215 -10.86 -23.82 3.91
N GLY A 216 -10.12 -22.93 4.56
CA GLY A 216 -8.76 -23.19 5.06
C GLY A 216 -7.75 -23.22 3.92
N SER A 217 -6.56 -23.78 4.17
CA SER A 217 -5.53 -23.94 3.13
C SER A 217 -5.95 -25.04 2.13
N ILE A 218 -6.53 -24.60 1.02
CA ILE A 218 -7.06 -25.46 -0.05
C ILE A 218 -6.29 -25.34 -1.36
N THR A 219 -5.24 -24.53 -1.43
CA THR A 219 -4.36 -24.44 -2.61
C THR A 219 -3.21 -25.43 -2.50
N ASN A 220 -2.70 -25.91 -3.64
CA ASN A 220 -1.46 -26.68 -3.70
C ASN A 220 -0.22 -25.78 -3.66
N ASP A 221 -0.35 -24.51 -4.06
CA ASP A 221 0.74 -23.54 -4.16
C ASP A 221 0.50 -22.39 -3.15
N PRO A 222 1.33 -22.26 -2.10
CA PRO A 222 1.18 -21.18 -1.12
C PRO A 222 1.41 -19.78 -1.72
N ALA A 223 2.16 -19.66 -2.82
CA ALA A 223 2.39 -18.40 -3.52
C ALA A 223 1.21 -17.97 -4.41
N ASP A 224 0.31 -18.90 -4.77
CA ASP A 224 -0.90 -18.64 -5.56
C ASP A 224 -2.16 -19.13 -4.81
N PRO A 225 -2.61 -18.40 -3.78
CA PRO A 225 -3.76 -18.80 -2.99
C PRO A 225 -5.06 -18.76 -3.80
N TRP A 226 -5.96 -19.71 -3.51
CA TRP A 226 -7.31 -19.75 -4.05
C TRP A 226 -8.35 -19.71 -2.92
N PRO A 227 -9.34 -18.79 -2.93
CA PRO A 227 -9.63 -17.82 -4.01
C PRO A 227 -8.54 -16.74 -4.15
N VAL A 228 -8.37 -16.28 -5.38
CA VAL A 228 -7.30 -15.36 -5.80
C VAL A 228 -7.57 -13.95 -5.27
N PRO A 229 -6.58 -13.26 -4.68
CA PRO A 229 -6.70 -11.86 -4.25
C PRO A 229 -7.11 -10.92 -5.39
N GLY A 230 -7.90 -9.90 -5.08
CA GLY A 230 -8.43 -8.92 -6.02
C GLY A 230 -7.33 -8.18 -6.77
N ARG A 231 -6.27 -7.77 -6.07
CA ARG A 231 -5.06 -7.18 -6.68
C ARG A 231 -4.44 -8.07 -7.76
N THR A 232 -4.35 -9.37 -7.51
CA THR A 232 -3.79 -10.35 -8.45
C THR A 232 -4.71 -10.52 -9.66
N LEU A 233 -6.02 -10.53 -9.44
CA LEU A 233 -7.00 -10.55 -10.54
C LEU A 233 -6.92 -9.28 -11.41
N ARG A 234 -6.74 -8.10 -10.81
CA ARG A 234 -6.54 -6.83 -11.52
C ARG A 234 -5.29 -6.90 -12.39
N ALA A 235 -4.16 -7.34 -11.83
CA ALA A 235 -2.89 -7.46 -12.53
C ALA A 235 -2.96 -8.46 -13.71
N ARG A 236 -3.39 -9.71 -13.45
CA ARG A 236 -3.38 -10.79 -14.45
C ARG A 236 -4.49 -10.67 -15.49
N TYR A 237 -5.69 -10.29 -15.07
CA TYR A 237 -6.90 -10.42 -15.89
C TYR A 237 -7.58 -9.07 -16.19
N GLY A 238 -7.47 -8.12 -15.26
CA GLY A 238 -8.03 -6.77 -15.36
C GLY A 238 -7.16 -5.74 -16.10
N HIS A 239 -5.94 -6.08 -16.52
CA HIS A 239 -4.98 -5.10 -17.04
C HIS A 239 -4.84 -3.89 -16.10
N GLY A 240 -4.62 -4.15 -14.82
CA GLY A 240 -4.50 -3.14 -13.76
C GLY A 240 -5.82 -2.55 -13.26
N SER A 241 -6.95 -2.77 -13.95
CA SER A 241 -8.25 -2.19 -13.59
C SER A 241 -9.29 -3.21 -13.14
N TRP A 242 -10.01 -2.89 -12.05
CA TRP A 242 -11.14 -3.70 -11.56
C TRP A 242 -12.31 -3.69 -12.56
N GLU A 243 -12.57 -2.55 -13.19
CA GLU A 243 -13.64 -2.43 -14.18
C GLU A 243 -13.39 -3.35 -15.39
N SER A 244 -12.17 -3.32 -15.92
CA SER A 244 -11.77 -4.17 -17.05
C SER A 244 -11.94 -5.66 -16.72
N LEU A 245 -11.61 -6.05 -15.48
CA LEU A 245 -11.85 -7.39 -14.96
C LEU A 245 -13.35 -7.73 -14.95
N LEU A 246 -14.20 -6.86 -14.39
CA LEU A 246 -15.66 -7.08 -14.34
C LEU A 246 -16.25 -7.20 -15.74
N ASN A 247 -15.85 -6.31 -16.66
CA ASN A 247 -16.30 -6.34 -18.06
C ASN A 247 -15.92 -7.66 -18.75
N SER A 248 -14.77 -8.24 -18.42
CA SER A 248 -14.33 -9.53 -19.00
C SER A 248 -15.23 -10.72 -18.64
N VAL A 249 -15.98 -10.61 -17.54
CA VAL A 249 -16.95 -11.61 -17.08
C VAL A 249 -18.41 -11.21 -17.32
N GLY A 250 -18.63 -10.05 -17.94
CA GLY A 250 -19.97 -9.53 -18.27
C GLY A 250 -20.64 -8.74 -17.15
N MET A 251 -19.92 -8.40 -16.09
CA MET A 251 -20.35 -7.48 -15.04
C MET A 251 -19.96 -6.04 -15.37
N ARG A 252 -20.50 -5.07 -14.64
CA ARG A 252 -20.21 -3.64 -14.80
C ARG A 252 -20.00 -2.99 -13.45
N MET A 253 -19.04 -2.07 -13.38
CA MET A 253 -18.89 -1.21 -12.21
C MET A 253 -19.91 -0.06 -12.27
N LEU A 254 -20.65 0.15 -11.18
CA LEU A 254 -21.74 1.14 -11.12
C LEU A 254 -21.35 2.47 -10.44
N SER A 255 -20.29 2.47 -9.63
CA SER A 255 -19.79 3.64 -8.88
C SER A 255 -18.28 3.55 -8.66
N SER A 256 -17.61 4.68 -8.37
CA SER A 256 -16.23 4.67 -7.86
C SER A 256 -16.15 4.27 -6.37
N ASP A 257 -17.25 4.41 -5.63
CA ASP A 257 -17.31 3.99 -4.23
C ASP A 257 -16.88 2.52 -4.10
N HIS A 258 -15.94 2.26 -3.18
CA HIS A 258 -15.39 0.93 -2.90
C HIS A 258 -14.61 0.29 -4.07
N ARG A 259 -14.13 1.09 -5.02
CA ARG A 259 -13.18 0.67 -6.07
C ARG A 259 -11.79 0.33 -5.50
N PHE A 260 -11.41 0.98 -4.41
CA PHE A 260 -10.12 0.83 -3.74
C PHE A 260 -10.34 0.44 -2.27
N THR A 261 -9.44 -0.38 -1.75
CA THR A 261 -9.35 -0.74 -0.33
C THR A 261 -8.42 0.22 0.42
N GLU A 262 -8.46 0.22 1.75
CA GLU A 262 -7.56 1.07 2.56
C GLU A 262 -6.07 0.80 2.26
N LEU A 263 -5.72 -0.46 1.99
CA LEU A 263 -4.37 -0.83 1.59
C LEU A 263 -3.95 -0.21 0.25
N ASP A 264 -4.89 -0.08 -0.70
CA ASP A 264 -4.61 0.54 -1.99
C ASP A 264 -4.30 2.04 -1.83
N TYR A 265 -4.95 2.73 -0.88
CA TYR A 265 -4.68 4.14 -0.60
C TYR A 265 -3.29 4.34 0.03
N LEU A 266 -2.93 3.49 1.01
CA LEU A 266 -1.63 3.55 1.67
C LEU A 266 -0.48 3.19 0.72
N ASP A 267 -0.62 2.11 -0.06
CA ASP A 267 0.40 1.67 -1.03
C ASP A 267 0.72 2.76 -2.06
N VAL A 268 -0.31 3.45 -2.55
CA VAL A 268 -0.15 4.51 -3.54
C VAL A 268 0.53 5.74 -2.95
N LEU A 269 0.17 6.14 -1.74
CA LEU A 269 0.83 7.25 -1.07
C LEU A 269 2.31 6.90 -0.80
N ASP A 270 2.61 5.67 -0.36
CA ASP A 270 3.97 5.20 -0.07
C ASP A 270 4.83 5.23 -1.33
N ARG A 271 4.36 4.62 -2.42
CA ARG A 271 5.04 4.62 -3.72
C ARG A 271 5.25 6.01 -4.29
N SER A 272 4.25 6.88 -4.21
CA SER A 272 4.39 8.26 -4.66
C SER A 272 5.41 9.04 -3.83
N THR A 273 5.53 8.71 -2.53
CA THR A 273 6.52 9.30 -1.63
C THR A 273 7.94 8.85 -1.98
N GLU A 274 8.14 7.55 -2.21
CA GLU A 274 9.42 6.97 -2.63
C GLU A 274 9.92 7.65 -3.92
N GLU A 275 9.03 7.83 -4.89
CA GLU A 275 9.31 8.53 -6.15
C GLU A 275 9.66 10.02 -5.92
N CYS A 276 8.93 10.71 -5.03
CA CYS A 276 9.28 12.08 -4.63
C CYS A 276 10.68 12.16 -4.04
N MET A 277 11.02 11.25 -3.12
CA MET A 277 12.32 11.20 -2.47
C MET A 277 13.45 10.85 -3.44
N GLN A 278 13.22 9.90 -4.34
CA GLN A 278 14.20 9.46 -5.33
C GLN A 278 14.57 10.55 -6.33
N PHE A 279 13.58 11.34 -6.77
CA PHE A 279 13.77 12.37 -7.79
C PHE A 279 13.87 13.80 -7.24
N GLY A 280 13.74 13.98 -5.91
CA GLY A 280 13.78 15.29 -5.26
C GLY A 280 12.61 16.19 -5.62
N ASN A 281 11.46 15.61 -5.94
CA ASN A 281 10.25 16.35 -6.27
C ASN A 281 9.45 16.69 -4.99
N PRO A 282 8.77 17.85 -4.95
CA PRO A 282 7.86 18.15 -3.85
C PRO A 282 6.68 17.18 -3.85
N MET A 283 6.28 16.73 -2.66
CA MET A 283 5.08 15.90 -2.50
C MET A 283 3.82 16.77 -2.46
N ASP A 284 3.46 17.31 -3.62
CA ASP A 284 2.28 18.14 -3.80
C ASP A 284 1.23 17.48 -4.72
N ILE A 285 0.05 18.11 -4.79
CA ILE A 285 -1.08 17.63 -5.60
C ILE A 285 -0.71 17.61 -7.09
N GLU A 286 0.16 18.52 -7.56
CA GLU A 286 0.57 18.62 -8.96
C GLU A 286 1.39 17.39 -9.37
N PHE A 287 2.44 17.08 -8.60
CA PHE A 287 3.27 15.91 -8.82
C PHE A 287 2.45 14.63 -8.75
N TYR A 288 1.53 14.52 -7.78
CA TYR A 288 0.70 13.34 -7.66
C TYR A 288 -0.24 13.14 -8.85
N ASP A 289 -0.92 14.19 -9.34
CA ASP A 289 -1.78 14.07 -10.54
C ASP A 289 -0.94 13.68 -11.78
N GLN A 290 0.27 14.22 -11.93
CA GLN A 290 1.23 13.81 -12.96
C GLN A 290 1.59 12.32 -12.85
N TRP A 291 1.95 11.87 -11.66
CA TRP A 291 2.31 10.49 -11.36
C TRP A 291 1.16 9.53 -11.68
N ILE A 292 -0.08 9.89 -11.31
CA ILE A 292 -1.28 9.10 -11.62
C ILE A 292 -1.54 9.03 -13.13
N ILE A 293 -1.34 10.13 -13.87
CA ILE A 293 -1.49 10.14 -15.33
C ILE A 293 -0.45 9.21 -15.99
N ALA A 294 0.78 9.19 -15.50
CA ALA A 294 1.81 8.28 -15.99
C ALA A 294 1.55 6.81 -15.63
N ALA A 295 1.10 6.54 -14.40
CA ALA A 295 0.66 5.20 -14.00
C ALA A 295 -0.51 4.71 -14.89
N ALA A 296 -1.46 5.60 -15.19
CA ALA A 296 -2.56 5.30 -16.10
C ALA A 296 -2.10 5.02 -17.54
N ALA A 297 -1.00 5.63 -18.00
CA ALA A 297 -0.40 5.35 -19.31
C ALA A 297 0.15 3.93 -19.42
N VAL A 298 0.67 3.36 -18.31
CA VAL A 298 1.10 1.96 -18.21
C VAL A 298 -0.01 1.02 -17.73
N ARG A 299 -1.25 1.49 -17.73
CA ARG A 299 -2.49 0.74 -17.41
C ARG A 299 -2.65 0.37 -15.94
N GLU A 300 -1.92 1.04 -15.04
CA GLU A 300 -2.21 0.95 -13.62
C GLU A 300 -3.37 1.88 -13.25
N GLU A 301 -4.15 1.49 -12.25
CA GLU A 301 -5.29 2.28 -11.77
C GLU A 301 -5.13 2.53 -10.28
N HIS A 302 -4.99 3.81 -9.94
CA HIS A 302 -4.75 4.32 -8.59
C HIS A 302 -5.82 5.37 -8.24
N PRO A 303 -6.06 5.66 -6.94
CA PRO A 303 -6.97 6.72 -6.52
C PRO A 303 -6.54 8.09 -7.07
N SER A 304 -7.51 8.94 -7.41
CA SER A 304 -7.22 10.33 -7.79
C SER A 304 -6.84 11.17 -6.57
N ALA A 305 -6.17 12.32 -6.78
CA ALA A 305 -5.91 13.28 -5.69
C ALA A 305 -7.21 13.70 -4.99
N VAL A 306 -8.29 13.87 -5.74
CA VAL A 306 -9.62 14.24 -5.22
C VAL A 306 -10.19 13.10 -4.37
N GLU A 307 -10.01 11.84 -4.76
CA GLU A 307 -10.41 10.68 -3.95
C GLU A 307 -9.61 10.59 -2.64
N LEU A 308 -8.30 10.87 -2.66
CA LEU A 308 -7.47 10.94 -1.46
C LEU A 308 -7.94 12.03 -0.49
N ILE A 309 -8.14 13.25 -0.99
CA ILE A 309 -8.58 14.38 -0.18
C ILE A 309 -10.00 14.12 0.36
N ARG A 310 -10.90 13.51 -0.43
CA ARG A 310 -12.22 13.08 0.05
C ARG A 310 -12.12 12.05 1.18
N ARG A 311 -11.14 11.15 1.12
CA ARG A 311 -10.94 10.08 2.11
C ARG A 311 -10.30 10.58 3.42
N TYR A 312 -9.22 11.35 3.32
CA TYR A 312 -8.42 11.80 4.47
C TYR A 312 -8.78 13.21 4.96
N GLY A 313 -9.55 13.97 4.18
CA GLY A 313 -10.03 15.31 4.50
C GLY A 313 -9.19 16.45 3.93
N SER A 314 -7.87 16.28 3.83
CA SER A 314 -6.94 17.22 3.18
C SER A 314 -5.77 16.46 2.53
N TRP A 315 -5.00 17.13 1.69
CA TRP A 315 -3.78 16.54 1.10
C TRP A 315 -2.71 16.32 2.18
N GLU A 316 -2.52 17.29 3.07
CA GLU A 316 -1.57 17.23 4.19
C GLU A 316 -1.90 16.08 5.11
N ALA A 317 -3.18 15.87 5.43
CA ALA A 317 -3.63 14.76 6.26
C ALA A 317 -3.37 13.41 5.59
N ALA A 318 -3.43 13.33 4.26
CA ALA A 318 -3.06 12.12 3.52
C ALA A 318 -1.55 11.87 3.59
N VAL A 319 -0.72 12.88 3.35
CA VAL A 319 0.74 12.78 3.42
C VAL A 319 1.21 12.45 4.84
N GLU A 320 0.62 13.05 5.87
CA GLU A 320 0.97 12.84 7.29
C GLU A 320 0.77 11.38 7.73
N THR A 321 -0.09 10.61 7.05
CA THR A 321 -0.27 9.17 7.35
C THR A 321 0.98 8.33 7.07
N ILE A 322 1.86 8.79 6.17
CA ILE A 322 3.07 8.07 5.75
C ILE A 322 4.34 8.84 6.13
N LEU A 323 4.27 10.18 6.07
CA LEU A 323 5.32 11.11 6.48
C LEU A 323 4.82 11.98 7.64
N PRO A 324 4.84 11.49 8.88
CA PRO A 324 4.52 12.33 10.03
C PRO A 324 5.49 13.53 10.06
N SER A 325 4.95 14.75 10.05
CA SER A 325 5.78 15.96 10.05
C SER A 325 6.56 16.12 11.35
N ASP A 326 7.83 16.52 11.26
CA ASP A 326 8.61 16.92 12.43
C ASP A 326 8.05 18.24 13.02
N PRO A 327 8.08 18.41 14.35
CA PRO A 327 7.64 19.65 14.99
C PRO A 327 8.53 20.85 14.58
N PRO A 328 7.98 22.09 14.60
CA PRO A 328 8.65 23.27 14.05
C PRO A 328 10.03 23.58 14.66
N GLU A 329 10.94 24.05 13.80
CA GLU A 329 12.36 24.32 13.98
C GLU A 329 12.66 25.47 14.99
N ASP A 330 12.60 25.19 16.29
CA ASP A 330 13.53 25.77 17.28
C ASP A 330 14.68 24.79 17.59
N MET A 331 14.77 23.70 16.84
CA MET A 331 15.69 22.58 17.06
C MET A 331 16.28 22.09 15.74
N GLN A 332 17.32 22.77 15.27
CA GLN A 332 18.34 22.26 14.34
C GLN A 332 19.46 23.32 14.30
N PRO A 333 20.72 23.02 13.92
CA PRO A 333 21.22 21.89 13.11
C PRO A 333 22.49 21.26 13.77
N ASP A 334 23.18 20.22 13.29
CA ASP A 334 23.68 19.92 11.95
C ASP A 334 23.84 18.40 11.74
N GLU A 335 23.45 17.95 10.56
CA GLU A 335 23.92 16.71 9.94
C GLU A 335 25.25 16.97 9.19
N PRO A 336 26.09 15.95 8.89
CA PRO A 336 25.99 15.39 7.53
C PRO A 336 26.31 13.89 7.37
N SER A 337 25.35 13.20 6.75
CA SER A 337 25.43 12.35 5.54
C SER A 337 26.60 11.36 5.30
N TYR A 338 26.25 10.09 5.02
CA TYR A 338 26.33 9.37 3.72
C TYR A 338 26.59 7.86 3.96
N ILE A 339 25.92 6.97 3.22
CA ILE A 339 26.48 5.79 2.49
C ILE A 339 25.33 4.97 1.85
N ASP A 340 25.28 5.05 0.52
CA ASP A 340 25.31 3.98 -0.49
C ASP A 340 25.02 2.53 -0.04
N CYS A 341 23.94 1.92 -0.54
CA CYS A 341 23.67 0.48 -0.40
C CYS A 341 23.51 -0.17 -1.77
N ASP A 342 24.57 -0.85 -2.18
CA ASP A 342 24.63 -1.78 -3.30
C ASP A 342 24.40 -3.22 -2.80
N SER A 343 23.59 -3.95 -3.56
CA SER A 343 23.49 -5.43 -3.67
C SER A 343 22.80 -6.27 -2.58
N GLY A 344 21.68 -6.93 -2.98
CA GLY A 344 21.26 -8.22 -2.40
C GLY A 344 19.75 -8.51 -2.36
N TRP A 345 19.05 -8.59 -3.49
CA TRP A 345 17.63 -8.99 -3.54
C TRP A 345 17.43 -10.48 -3.18
N GLY A 346 16.85 -10.76 -2.02
CA GLY A 346 16.29 -12.07 -1.66
C GLY A 346 14.85 -12.23 -2.18
N THR A 347 14.42 -13.45 -2.45
CA THR A 347 13.07 -13.73 -2.96
C THR A 347 12.00 -13.54 -1.88
N LEU A 348 10.76 -13.19 -2.28
CA LEU A 348 9.60 -12.97 -1.37
C LEU A 348 9.26 -14.19 -0.47
N GLU A 349 9.62 -15.41 -0.88
CA GLU A 349 9.52 -16.60 -0.03
C GLU A 349 10.61 -16.66 1.04
N GLU A 350 11.83 -16.25 0.71
CA GLU A 350 12.93 -16.13 1.68
C GLU A 350 12.67 -15.02 2.69
N LEU A 351 12.05 -13.91 2.27
CA LEU A 351 11.61 -12.82 3.16
C LEU A 351 10.50 -13.28 4.12
N ASN A 352 9.47 -13.98 3.64
CA ASN A 352 8.39 -14.48 4.50
C ASN A 352 8.85 -15.60 5.46
N GLU A 353 9.73 -16.50 5.01
CA GLU A 353 10.31 -17.51 5.88
C GLU A 353 11.31 -16.92 6.89
N TRP A 354 12.05 -15.88 6.49
CA TRP A 354 12.93 -15.13 7.38
C TRP A 354 12.12 -14.35 8.43
N GLU A 355 11.07 -13.64 8.04
CA GLU A 355 10.16 -12.93 8.96
C GLU A 355 9.46 -13.91 9.92
N ALA A 356 9.03 -15.08 9.44
CA ALA A 356 8.39 -16.09 10.28
C ALA A 356 9.38 -16.74 11.27
N ARG A 357 10.63 -16.99 10.84
CA ARG A 357 11.69 -17.48 11.74
C ARG A 357 12.09 -16.42 12.75
N GLU A 358 12.28 -15.18 12.32
CA GLU A 358 12.59 -14.04 13.18
C GLU A 358 11.49 -13.84 14.23
N PHE A 359 10.22 -13.88 13.83
CA PHE A 359 9.08 -13.77 14.75
C PHE A 359 9.08 -14.89 15.81
N GLU A 360 9.36 -16.14 15.41
CA GLU A 360 9.43 -17.27 16.34
C GLU A 360 10.64 -17.15 17.29
N GLU A 361 11.80 -16.71 16.78
CA GLU A 361 13.01 -16.51 17.58
C GLU A 361 12.83 -15.42 18.64
N TRP A 362 12.21 -14.29 18.27
CA TRP A 362 11.88 -13.22 19.22
C TRP A 362 10.90 -13.70 20.29
N ARG A 363 9.92 -14.54 19.93
CA ARG A 363 8.99 -15.13 20.89
C ARG A 363 9.68 -16.08 21.87
N VAL A 364 10.66 -16.87 21.40
CA VAL A 364 11.47 -17.73 22.27
C VAL A 364 12.32 -16.88 23.22
N VAL A 365 12.96 -15.82 22.72
CA VAL A 365 13.75 -14.90 23.55
C VAL A 365 12.87 -14.20 24.59
N GLU A 366 11.66 -13.77 24.22
CA GLU A 366 10.70 -13.16 25.15
C GLU A 366 10.35 -14.09 26.30
N ASN A 367 10.04 -15.36 26.02
CA ASN A 367 9.74 -16.35 27.05
C ASN A 367 10.94 -16.58 28.00
N LEU A 368 12.15 -16.70 27.45
CA LEU A 368 13.37 -16.89 28.25
C LEU A 368 13.71 -15.68 29.13
N VAL A 369 13.51 -14.47 28.61
CA VAL A 369 13.69 -13.23 29.37
C VAL A 369 12.60 -13.10 30.44
N ALA A 370 11.35 -13.48 30.15
CA ALA A 370 10.27 -13.50 31.12
C ALA A 370 10.58 -14.46 32.28
N GLU A 371 11.00 -15.68 32.00
CA GLU A 371 11.45 -16.65 33.03
C GLU A 371 12.61 -16.09 33.86
N ALA A 372 13.58 -15.44 33.22
CA ALA A 372 14.71 -14.83 33.90
C ALA A 372 14.28 -13.70 34.84
N ILE A 373 13.35 -12.82 34.42
CA ILE A 373 12.80 -11.72 35.24
C ILE A 373 11.98 -12.28 36.41
N GLU A 374 11.21 -13.34 36.20
CA GLU A 374 10.42 -13.98 37.27
C GLU A 374 11.31 -14.58 38.36
N ALA A 375 12.44 -15.19 37.97
CA ALA A 375 13.39 -15.82 38.86
C ALA A 375 14.32 -14.83 39.61
N LEU A 376 14.25 -13.52 39.34
CA LEU A 376 15.14 -12.53 39.96
C LEU A 376 14.89 -12.38 41.47
N PRO A 377 15.94 -12.55 42.31
CA PRO A 377 15.87 -12.21 43.73
C PRO A 377 15.64 -10.71 43.96
N SER A 378 15.04 -10.36 45.10
CA SER A 378 14.90 -8.97 45.53
C SER A 378 16.28 -8.30 45.66
N GLY A 379 16.47 -7.15 45.00
CA GLY A 379 17.75 -6.43 44.97
C GLY A 379 18.69 -6.81 43.82
N SER A 380 18.30 -7.78 42.99
CA SER A 380 18.99 -8.13 41.74
C SER A 380 18.41 -7.39 40.53
N PHE A 381 19.13 -7.38 39.42
CA PHE A 381 18.65 -6.89 38.13
C PHE A 381 19.05 -7.85 37.01
N LEU A 382 18.21 -7.93 35.98
CA LEU A 382 18.56 -8.57 34.71
C LEU A 382 19.12 -7.50 33.79
N HIS A 383 20.31 -7.73 33.26
CA HIS A 383 20.93 -6.85 32.27
C HIS A 383 20.97 -7.59 30.94
N ILE A 384 20.42 -6.96 29.91
CA ILE A 384 20.26 -7.48 28.56
C ILE A 384 21.15 -6.64 27.66
N GLN A 385 22.04 -7.26 26.91
CA GLN A 385 22.98 -6.60 26.01
C GLN A 385 23.23 -7.47 24.78
N TYR A 386 23.83 -6.90 23.74
CA TYR A 386 24.26 -7.69 22.58
C TYR A 386 25.63 -8.32 22.82
N SER A 387 25.89 -9.48 22.20
CA SER A 387 27.11 -10.27 22.44
C SER A 387 28.43 -9.57 22.11
N HIS A 388 28.41 -8.53 21.27
CA HIS A 388 29.60 -7.90 20.70
C HIS A 388 29.92 -6.52 21.27
N THR A 389 29.05 -5.93 22.09
CA THR A 389 29.25 -4.57 22.62
C THR A 389 28.75 -4.42 24.07
N ALA A 390 29.43 -3.58 24.86
CA ALA A 390 29.00 -3.24 26.23
C ALA A 390 27.83 -2.23 26.27
N ALA A 391 27.51 -1.67 25.10
CA ALA A 391 26.46 -0.71 24.87
C ALA A 391 25.96 -0.98 23.43
N PRO A 392 24.65 -1.12 23.20
CA PRO A 392 23.55 -0.81 24.11
C PRO A 392 23.21 -1.92 25.10
N TYR A 393 22.46 -1.51 26.12
CA TYR A 393 21.91 -2.44 27.09
C TYR A 393 20.52 -1.99 27.55
N ALA A 394 19.76 -2.96 28.05
CA ALA A 394 18.57 -2.74 28.82
C ALA A 394 18.70 -3.42 30.18
N ARG A 395 17.94 -2.93 31.15
CA ARG A 395 17.95 -3.45 32.52
C ARG A 395 16.53 -3.59 33.05
N ALA A 396 16.20 -4.75 33.58
CA ALA A 396 14.97 -5.01 34.31
C ALA A 396 15.30 -5.21 35.80
N THR A 397 14.74 -4.37 36.68
CA THR A 397 14.95 -4.45 38.13
C THR A 397 13.60 -4.66 38.83
N PRO A 398 13.38 -5.78 39.53
CA PRO A 398 12.16 -5.99 40.30
C PRO A 398 12.06 -4.99 41.47
N GLY A 399 10.92 -4.35 41.60
CA GLY A 399 10.56 -3.46 42.70
C GLY A 399 9.27 -3.88 43.40
N SER A 400 8.86 -3.11 44.42
CA SER A 400 7.63 -3.39 45.19
C SER A 400 6.34 -3.18 44.38
N ASN A 401 6.40 -2.38 43.30
CA ASN A 401 5.23 -1.99 42.50
C ASN A 401 5.30 -2.53 41.06
N GLY A 402 6.07 -3.59 40.81
CA GLY A 402 6.30 -4.14 39.47
C GLY A 402 7.78 -4.14 39.10
N VAL A 403 8.07 -4.25 37.82
CA VAL A 403 9.42 -4.23 37.26
C VAL A 403 9.73 -2.83 36.76
N ARG A 404 10.90 -2.32 37.13
CA ARG A 404 11.48 -1.11 36.55
C ARG A 404 12.32 -1.52 35.34
N CYS A 405 11.90 -1.08 34.16
CA CYS A 405 12.61 -1.33 32.91
C CYS A 405 13.38 -0.07 32.49
N GLU A 406 14.64 -0.25 32.12
CA GLU A 406 15.53 0.82 31.71
C GLU A 406 16.22 0.46 30.41
N ILE A 407 16.41 1.42 29.52
CA ILE A 407 17.16 1.27 28.28
C ILE A 407 18.15 2.42 28.19
N VAL A 408 19.38 2.10 27.83
CA VAL A 408 20.42 3.11 27.58
C VAL A 408 19.86 4.22 26.69
N SER A 409 20.17 5.48 26.96
CA SER A 409 19.70 6.58 26.13
C SER A 409 20.80 7.12 25.21
N ASP A 410 20.40 8.09 24.39
CA ASP A 410 21.29 8.88 23.54
C ASP A 410 22.41 9.62 24.33
N LEU A 411 22.21 9.84 25.64
CA LEU A 411 23.23 10.39 26.54
C LEU A 411 24.32 9.36 26.91
N GLY A 412 23.97 8.07 26.84
CA GLY A 412 24.88 6.95 27.11
C GLY A 412 25.56 6.40 25.85
N ILE A 413 24.89 6.51 24.70
CA ILE A 413 25.42 6.16 23.36
C ILE A 413 24.79 7.12 22.37
N PRO A 414 25.56 7.85 21.55
CA PRO A 414 24.98 8.78 20.58
C PRO A 414 23.97 8.10 19.64
N SER A 415 22.87 8.78 19.31
CA SER A 415 21.81 8.26 18.45
C SER A 415 22.27 7.85 17.04
N HIS A 416 23.41 8.36 16.56
CA HIS A 416 24.00 7.89 15.30
C HIS A 416 24.71 6.53 15.43
N GLU A 417 25.20 6.17 16.61
CA GLU A 417 25.76 4.83 16.91
C GLU A 417 24.65 3.85 17.33
N TRP A 418 23.62 4.37 18.00
CA TRP A 418 22.48 3.60 18.48
C TRP A 418 21.16 4.38 18.29
N ARG A 419 20.60 4.31 17.08
CA ARG A 419 19.30 4.95 16.78
C ARG A 419 18.25 4.37 17.72
N MET A 420 17.48 5.24 18.38
CA MET A 420 16.38 4.88 19.26
C MET A 420 15.16 5.73 18.93
N SER A 421 13.99 5.11 18.82
CA SER A 421 12.74 5.86 18.64
C SER A 421 12.27 6.45 19.98
N THR A 422 12.83 7.62 20.33
CA THR A 422 12.48 8.39 21.54
C THR A 422 10.99 8.77 21.57
N HIS A 423 10.39 9.00 20.40
CA HIS A 423 8.96 9.23 20.23
C HIS A 423 8.13 8.00 20.58
N TRP A 424 8.48 6.81 20.05
CA TRP A 424 7.78 5.58 20.38
C TRP A 424 7.87 5.27 21.89
N LEU A 425 9.04 5.46 22.49
CA LEU A 425 9.26 5.28 23.92
C LEU A 425 8.32 6.18 24.72
N SER A 426 8.30 7.49 24.41
CA SER A 426 7.43 8.46 25.10
C SER A 426 5.95 8.13 24.96
N SER A 427 5.48 7.82 23.74
CA SER A 427 4.08 7.48 23.47
C SER A 427 3.65 6.13 24.08
N ASN A 428 4.60 5.25 24.39
CA ASN A 428 4.37 3.99 25.09
C ASN A 428 4.68 4.08 26.59
N GLY A 429 4.65 5.28 27.17
CA GLY A 429 4.74 5.48 28.61
C GLY A 429 6.13 5.27 29.21
N TRP A 430 7.19 5.38 28.40
CA TRP A 430 8.55 5.50 28.90
C TRP A 430 8.86 6.97 29.21
N SER A 431 9.43 7.20 30.38
CA SER A 431 9.95 8.49 30.80
C SER A 431 11.31 8.75 30.16
N ALA A 432 11.46 9.97 29.62
CA ALA A 432 12.72 10.43 29.05
C ALA A 432 13.85 10.48 30.10
N PRO A 433 15.12 10.39 29.66
CA PRO A 433 16.27 10.59 30.52
C PRO A 433 16.20 11.93 31.24
N SER A 434 16.67 11.95 32.48
CA SER A 434 16.72 13.13 33.35
C SER A 434 18.10 13.22 34.02
N PRO A 435 18.43 14.36 34.69
CA PRO A 435 19.69 14.49 35.42
C PRO A 435 19.91 13.42 36.49
N GLU A 436 18.85 12.80 37.00
CA GLU A 436 18.90 11.74 38.02
C GLU A 436 18.98 10.33 37.41
N ASN A 437 18.54 10.16 36.16
CA ASN A 437 18.60 8.89 35.44
C ASN A 437 18.87 9.14 33.96
N THR A 438 20.07 8.79 33.51
CA THR A 438 20.50 8.97 32.12
C THR A 438 19.87 7.97 31.16
N ASN A 439 19.02 7.06 31.61
CA ASN A 439 18.38 6.04 30.77
C ASN A 439 16.89 6.33 30.59
N TRP A 440 16.32 5.84 29.49
CA TRP A 440 14.87 5.76 29.32
C TRP A 440 14.31 4.82 30.37
N LEU A 441 13.19 5.20 30.99
CA LEU A 441 12.69 4.55 32.19
C LEU A 441 11.21 4.26 32.08
N LYS A 442 10.80 3.02 32.31
CA LYS A 442 9.40 2.65 32.52
C LYS A 442 9.24 1.97 33.86
N GLU A 443 8.50 2.61 34.76
CA GLU A 443 8.28 2.11 36.13
C GLU A 443 6.93 1.41 36.25
N GLY A 444 6.85 0.46 37.20
CA GLY A 444 5.60 -0.22 37.54
C GLY A 444 5.08 -1.20 36.48
N VAL A 445 5.96 -1.70 35.61
CA VAL A 445 5.55 -2.67 34.58
C VAL A 445 5.18 -4.00 35.25
N PRO A 446 4.01 -4.60 34.95
CA PRO A 446 3.66 -5.92 35.47
C PRO A 446 4.74 -6.95 35.12
N ARG A 447 5.07 -7.86 36.05
CA ARG A 447 6.13 -8.86 35.84
C ARG A 447 5.91 -9.70 34.57
N THR A 448 4.66 -10.04 34.28
CA THR A 448 4.25 -10.80 33.09
C THR A 448 4.43 -10.04 31.78
N GLU A 449 4.54 -8.71 31.83
CA GLU A 449 4.66 -7.84 30.64
C GLU A 449 6.06 -7.23 30.50
N ALA A 450 6.90 -7.36 31.54
CA ALA A 450 8.21 -6.70 31.59
C ALA A 450 9.15 -7.16 30.47
N ALA A 451 9.12 -8.45 30.12
CA ALA A 451 9.91 -9.01 29.02
C ALA A 451 9.48 -8.46 27.66
N ALA A 452 8.17 -8.51 27.37
CA ALA A 452 7.62 -7.95 26.14
C ALA A 452 7.96 -6.46 25.99
N GLN A 453 7.76 -5.68 27.05
CA GLN A 453 7.98 -4.24 27.04
C GLN A 453 9.46 -3.89 26.84
N ILE A 454 10.38 -4.58 27.52
CA ILE A 454 11.81 -4.29 27.41
C ILE A 454 12.38 -4.74 26.06
N LEU A 455 11.94 -5.87 25.52
CA LEU A 455 12.38 -6.37 24.22
C LEU A 455 11.80 -5.56 23.07
N LEU A 456 10.51 -5.19 23.12
CA LEU A 456 9.91 -4.29 22.14
C LEU A 456 10.62 -2.94 22.11
N ALA A 457 11.06 -2.45 23.25
CA ALA A 457 11.74 -1.17 23.33
C ALA A 457 13.21 -1.24 22.86
N ILE A 458 13.87 -2.40 22.99
CA ILE A 458 15.15 -2.69 22.33
C ILE A 458 14.95 -2.86 20.82
N GLN A 459 13.91 -3.57 20.39
CA GLN A 459 13.60 -3.93 19.01
C GLN A 459 13.10 -2.73 18.19
N ARG A 460 12.05 -2.04 18.65
CA ARG A 460 11.52 -0.81 18.02
C ARG A 460 12.47 0.37 18.17
N GLY A 461 13.52 0.22 18.98
CA GLY A 461 14.68 1.08 18.93
C GLY A 461 15.39 1.05 17.58
N ARG A 462 15.47 -0.09 16.87
CA ARG A 462 16.41 -0.27 15.73
C ARG A 462 15.91 -1.22 14.61
N HIS A 463 16.37 -0.97 13.37
CA HIS A 463 16.36 -1.90 12.21
C HIS A 463 17.04 -3.26 12.53
N PRO A 464 16.75 -4.35 11.79
CA PRO A 464 16.69 -5.71 12.32
C PRO A 464 18.05 -6.17 12.87
N VAL A 465 18.07 -6.52 14.15
CA VAL A 465 19.17 -7.24 14.78
C VAL A 465 18.65 -8.62 15.15
N GLU A 466 19.37 -9.68 14.81
CA GLU A 466 18.95 -11.05 15.06
C GLU A 466 18.72 -11.29 16.55
N ALA A 467 17.59 -11.91 16.90
CA ALA A 467 17.24 -12.25 18.29
C ALA A 467 18.33 -13.13 18.95
N THR A 468 19.09 -13.87 18.16
CA THR A 468 20.18 -14.77 18.58
C THR A 468 21.42 -14.04 19.13
N GLU A 469 21.55 -12.73 18.92
CA GLU A 469 22.68 -11.92 19.42
C GLU A 469 22.45 -11.38 20.83
N LEU A 470 21.21 -11.44 21.33
CA LEU A 470 20.87 -11.01 22.69
C LEU A 470 21.49 -11.94 23.73
N ARG A 471 22.13 -11.34 24.72
CA ARG A 471 22.69 -12.00 25.89
C ARG A 471 22.17 -11.30 27.13
N TRP A 472 21.83 -12.07 28.16
CA TRP A 472 21.45 -11.50 29.44
C TRP A 472 22.19 -12.15 30.58
N ASN A 473 22.45 -11.36 31.61
CA ASN A 473 23.05 -11.83 32.85
C ASN A 473 22.33 -11.21 34.05
N VAL A 474 22.37 -11.91 35.18
CA VAL A 474 21.83 -11.44 36.45
C VAL A 474 22.95 -10.75 37.22
N GLY A 475 22.75 -9.47 37.54
CA GLY A 475 23.62 -8.68 38.39
C GLY A 475 22.99 -8.44 39.77
N THR A 476 23.84 -8.23 40.77
CA THR A 476 23.44 -7.76 42.10
C THR A 476 24.06 -6.40 42.34
N ARG A 477 23.31 -5.42 42.87
CA ARG A 477 23.91 -4.13 43.26
C ARG A 477 24.90 -4.38 44.41
N PRO A 478 26.13 -3.82 44.38
CA PRO A 478 27.00 -3.85 45.55
C PRO A 478 26.29 -3.13 46.70
N SER A 479 26.29 -3.78 47.87
CA SER A 479 25.69 -3.30 49.13
C SER A 479 26.38 -2.06 49.67
#